data_AF-A0A162QPG6-F1
#
_entry.id   AF-A0A162QPG6-F1
#
_cell.length_a   1.000
_cell.length_b   1.000
_cell.length_c   1.000
_cell.angle_alpha   90.00
_cell.angle_beta   90.00
_cell.angle_gamma   90.00
#
_symmetry.space_group_name_H-M   'P 1'
#
loop_
_entity.id
_entity.type
_entity.pdbx_description
1 polymer ?
#
loop_
_entity_poly.entity_id
_entity_poly.type
_entity_poly.pdbx_seq_one_letter_code
_entity_poly.pdbx_strand_id
1 'polypeptide(L)'
;MLGYEDTEIFNYMTKNRKLKLEEYDDNGNLIKIKELDNEDLFTLCMHNTNAYKATKFARKEDLDEFSKEELEIIEKIFYTKAYDCYCKEESIPFYWFDNEAVKWFKEFFNTYNHDEIKFGLEMINYSNGRKFNVSPKSPYFGKELNLFTVLKFIRERDGVYYAVNNKGERTYDFVDKPTKKQVKYQRTKNGNRCVFLSFRDWKEYLIGEDELK
;
A
#
# COMPACT_ATOMS: atom_id res chain seq x y z
N MET A 1 17.08 -15.67 23.21
CA MET A 1 17.31 -14.51 24.10
C MET A 1 16.88 -13.30 23.30
N LEU A 2 15.75 -12.68 23.67
CA LEU A 2 15.21 -11.53 22.94
C LEU A 2 16.11 -10.31 23.16
N GLY A 3 16.21 -9.43 22.16
CA GLY A 3 16.85 -8.15 22.35
C GLY A 3 16.12 -7.31 23.42
N TYR A 4 16.80 -6.29 23.95
CA TYR A 4 16.19 -5.37 24.92
C TYR A 4 14.95 -4.67 24.32
N GLU A 5 15.01 -4.27 23.05
CA GLU A 5 13.90 -3.65 22.31
C GLU A 5 12.71 -4.61 22.10
N ASP A 6 12.99 -5.87 21.76
CA ASP A 6 11.95 -6.90 21.60
C ASP A 6 11.17 -7.14 22.91
N THR A 7 11.82 -6.92 24.06
CA THR A 7 11.22 -7.12 25.39
C THR A 7 10.25 -6.01 25.75
N GLU A 8 10.55 -4.75 25.40
CA GLU A 8 9.65 -3.61 25.64
C GLU A 8 8.41 -3.68 24.73
N ILE A 9 8.61 -3.97 23.44
CA ILE A 9 7.52 -4.18 22.48
C ILE A 9 6.65 -5.35 22.94
N PHE A 10 7.25 -6.46 23.38
CA PHE A 10 6.50 -7.59 23.91
C PHE A 10 5.60 -7.21 25.10
N ASN A 11 6.17 -6.52 26.09
CA ASN A 11 5.42 -6.07 27.26
C ASN A 11 4.29 -5.12 26.87
N TYR A 12 4.52 -4.25 25.89
CA TYR A 12 3.48 -3.39 25.33
C TYR A 12 2.36 -4.21 24.69
N MET A 13 2.71 -5.08 23.75
CA MET A 13 1.75 -5.85 22.94
C MET A 13 0.95 -6.86 23.76
N THR A 14 1.48 -7.35 24.88
CA THR A 14 0.82 -8.36 25.74
C THR A 14 0.19 -7.79 27.00
N LYS A 15 0.43 -6.51 27.32
CA LYS A 15 -0.14 -5.87 28.51
C LYS A 15 -1.68 -6.02 28.53
N ASN A 16 -2.18 -6.63 29.60
CA ASN A 16 -3.60 -6.94 29.85
C ASN A 16 -4.22 -7.89 28.82
N ARG A 17 -3.43 -8.76 28.18
CA ARG A 17 -3.90 -9.80 27.26
C ARG A 17 -3.58 -11.19 27.80
N LYS A 18 -4.40 -12.16 27.42
CA LYS A 18 -4.23 -13.58 27.75
C LYS A 18 -4.54 -14.40 26.52
N LEU A 19 -3.79 -15.48 26.31
CA LEU A 19 -4.08 -16.46 25.27
C LEU A 19 -4.82 -17.65 25.90
N LYS A 20 -5.95 -18.05 25.32
CA LYS A 20 -6.73 -19.20 25.77
C LYS A 20 -7.03 -20.12 24.59
N LEU A 21 -6.93 -21.42 24.84
CA LEU A 21 -7.44 -22.46 23.95
C LEU A 21 -8.76 -22.96 24.50
N GLU A 22 -9.80 -22.86 23.67
CA GLU A 22 -11.16 -23.30 23.99
C GLU A 22 -11.48 -24.53 23.13
N GLU A 23 -11.90 -25.61 23.78
CA GLU A 23 -12.29 -26.88 23.16
C GLU A 23 -13.81 -27.02 23.19
N TYR A 24 -14.42 -27.38 22.07
CA TYR A 24 -15.88 -27.45 21.90
C TYR A 24 -16.30 -28.86 21.47
N ASP A 25 -17.48 -29.30 21.89
CA ASP A 25 -18.09 -30.55 21.42
C ASP A 25 -18.73 -30.38 20.03
N ASP A 26 -19.23 -31.48 19.45
CA ASP A 26 -19.89 -31.48 18.15
C ASP A 26 -21.18 -30.63 18.10
N ASN A 27 -21.73 -30.27 19.26
CA ASN A 27 -22.90 -29.41 19.39
C ASN A 27 -22.52 -27.93 19.63
N GLY A 28 -21.23 -27.60 19.67
CA GLY A 28 -20.71 -26.26 19.95
C GLY A 28 -20.70 -25.87 21.43
N ASN A 29 -20.86 -26.83 22.36
CA ASN A 29 -20.73 -26.56 23.79
C ASN A 29 -19.26 -26.54 24.19
N LEU A 30 -18.88 -25.57 25.02
CA LEU A 30 -17.53 -25.48 25.57
C LEU A 30 -17.25 -26.65 26.52
N ILE A 31 -16.22 -27.45 26.19
CA ILE A 31 -15.73 -28.58 26.99
C ILE A 31 -14.64 -28.11 27.96
N LYS A 32 -13.68 -27.32 27.47
CA LYS A 32 -12.45 -27.01 28.22
C LYS A 32 -11.87 -25.67 27.81
N ILE A 33 -11.30 -24.97 28.79
CA ILE A 33 -10.44 -23.80 28.59
C ILE A 33 -9.05 -24.10 29.15
N LYS A 34 -8.01 -23.90 28.34
CA LYS A 34 -6.61 -23.85 28.80
C LYS A 34 -6.09 -22.44 28.61
N GLU A 35 -5.73 -21.77 29.71
CA GLU A 35 -4.98 -20.52 29.65
C GLU A 35 -3.51 -20.83 29.39
N LEU A 36 -2.94 -20.18 28.37
CA LEU A 36 -1.54 -20.29 27.98
C LEU A 36 -0.73 -19.15 28.61
N ASP A 37 0.57 -19.37 28.77
CA ASP A 37 1.43 -18.37 29.40
C ASP A 37 1.79 -17.22 28.46
N ASN A 38 2.54 -16.24 28.98
CA ASN A 38 2.94 -15.08 28.21
C ASN A 38 3.95 -15.41 27.10
N GLU A 39 4.73 -16.49 27.23
CA GLU A 39 5.69 -16.92 26.21
C GLU A 39 4.97 -17.55 25.01
N ASP A 40 3.88 -18.29 25.26
CA ASP A 40 2.97 -18.78 24.21
C ASP A 40 2.29 -17.60 23.48
N LEU A 41 1.81 -16.59 24.23
CA LEU A 41 1.22 -15.38 23.64
C LEU A 41 2.26 -14.61 22.82
N PHE A 42 3.50 -14.50 23.29
CA PHE A 42 4.61 -13.90 22.54
C PHE A 42 4.82 -14.61 21.20
N THR A 43 4.93 -15.94 21.27
CA THR A 43 5.21 -16.79 20.11
C THR A 43 4.10 -16.66 19.08
N LEU A 44 2.83 -16.64 19.52
CA LEU A 44 1.69 -16.39 18.65
C LEU A 44 1.76 -15.01 17.99
N CYS A 45 2.04 -13.97 18.77
CA CYS A 45 2.19 -12.61 18.29
C CYS A 45 3.30 -12.53 17.23
N MET A 46 4.52 -12.98 17.53
CA MET A 46 5.68 -13.04 16.62
C MET A 46 5.36 -13.75 15.31
N HIS A 47 4.75 -14.93 15.37
CA HIS A 47 4.42 -15.70 14.16
C HIS A 47 3.42 -15.00 13.25
N ASN A 48 2.59 -14.11 13.79
CA ASN A 48 1.59 -13.39 13.03
C ASN A 48 1.99 -11.95 12.69
N THR A 49 2.97 -11.36 13.37
CA THR A 49 3.49 -10.02 13.06
C THR A 49 4.56 -9.99 11.98
N ASN A 50 4.97 -11.15 11.44
CA ASN A 50 5.67 -11.22 10.15
C ASN A 50 4.79 -10.65 9.02
N ALA A 51 4.89 -9.33 8.85
CA ALA A 51 4.43 -8.45 7.77
C ALA A 51 2.93 -8.39 7.46
N TYR A 52 2.22 -9.51 7.42
CA TYR A 52 0.90 -9.59 6.79
C TYR A 52 -0.28 -9.55 7.77
N LYS A 53 -0.07 -9.49 9.09
CA LYS A 53 -1.19 -9.44 10.06
C LYS A 53 -0.93 -8.52 11.26
N ALA A 54 -0.02 -7.56 11.12
CA ALA A 54 0.37 -6.66 12.21
C ALA A 54 -0.84 -5.97 12.88
N THR A 55 -1.81 -5.50 12.09
CA THR A 55 -3.05 -4.87 12.61
C THR A 55 -3.96 -5.83 13.37
N LYS A 56 -3.93 -7.14 13.08
CA LYS A 56 -4.81 -8.14 13.75
C LYS A 56 -4.42 -8.37 15.21
N PHE A 57 -3.16 -8.10 15.54
CA PHE A 57 -2.62 -8.24 16.89
C PHE A 57 -2.33 -6.88 17.55
N ALA A 58 -2.53 -5.77 16.84
CA ALA A 58 -2.46 -4.41 17.38
C ALA A 58 -3.39 -4.22 18.59
N ARG A 59 -3.05 -3.30 19.50
CA ARG A 59 -3.94 -2.99 20.61
C ARG A 59 -5.13 -2.18 20.11
N LYS A 60 -6.28 -2.35 20.77
CA LYS A 60 -7.49 -1.62 20.42
C LYS A 60 -7.25 -0.10 20.45
N GLU A 61 -6.54 0.37 21.47
CA GLU A 61 -6.21 1.79 21.62
C GLU A 61 -5.36 2.31 20.46
N ASP A 62 -4.42 1.51 19.92
CA ASP A 62 -3.62 1.89 18.75
C ASP A 62 -4.48 1.97 17.47
N LEU A 63 -5.44 1.06 17.31
CA LEU A 63 -6.34 1.03 16.17
C LEU A 63 -7.39 2.15 16.21
N ASP A 64 -7.84 2.52 17.41
CA ASP A 64 -8.84 3.59 17.62
C ASP A 64 -8.30 4.99 17.24
N GLU A 65 -6.99 5.14 17.06
CA GLU A 65 -6.34 6.36 16.60
C GLU A 65 -6.56 6.64 15.09
N PHE A 66 -7.10 5.67 14.36
CA PHE A 66 -7.30 5.75 12.91
C PHE A 66 -8.75 5.52 12.54
N SER A 67 -9.19 6.24 11.50
CA SER A 67 -10.47 5.98 10.86
C SER A 67 -10.46 4.61 10.17
N LYS A 68 -11.66 4.09 9.86
CA LYS A 68 -11.80 2.83 9.11
C LYS A 68 -11.05 2.88 7.77
N GLU A 69 -11.10 4.02 7.08
CA GLU A 69 -10.42 4.19 5.78
C GLU A 69 -8.89 4.13 5.93
N GLU A 70 -8.34 4.81 6.94
CA GLU A 70 -6.90 4.77 7.23
C GLU A 70 -6.45 3.37 7.61
N LEU A 71 -7.24 2.64 8.40
CA LEU A 71 -6.95 1.23 8.73
C LEU A 71 -6.93 0.34 7.48
N GLU A 72 -7.85 0.52 6.54
CA GLU A 72 -7.85 -0.21 5.27
C GLU A 72 -6.59 0.11 4.43
N ILE A 73 -6.10 1.36 4.46
CA ILE A 73 -4.86 1.77 3.79
C ILE A 73 -3.64 1.15 4.48
N ILE A 74 -3.57 1.23 5.81
CA ILE A 74 -2.51 0.63 6.64
C ILE A 74 -2.40 -0.86 6.33
N GLU A 75 -3.52 -1.59 6.33
CA GLU A 75 -3.55 -3.01 6.00
C GLU A 75 -2.99 -3.26 4.60
N LYS A 76 -3.42 -2.49 3.60
CA LYS A 76 -2.83 -2.60 2.25
C LYS A 76 -1.33 -2.34 2.27
N ILE A 77 -0.84 -1.34 2.98
CA ILE A 77 0.61 -1.07 3.06
C ILE A 77 1.36 -2.31 3.59
N PHE A 78 0.85 -2.96 4.63
CA PHE A 78 1.41 -4.20 5.17
C PHE A 78 1.29 -5.41 4.23
N TYR A 79 0.19 -5.53 3.49
CA TYR A 79 -0.07 -6.68 2.61
C TYR A 79 0.68 -6.67 1.28
N THR A 80 1.29 -5.54 0.93
CA THR A 80 1.72 -5.28 -0.45
C THR A 80 3.23 -5.41 -0.61
N LYS A 81 3.70 -5.49 -1.86
CA LYS A 81 5.15 -5.45 -2.14
C LYS A 81 5.84 -4.19 -1.63
N ALA A 82 5.09 -3.15 -1.22
CA ALA A 82 5.64 -2.05 -0.44
C ALA A 82 6.45 -2.60 0.74
N TYR A 83 5.88 -3.59 1.45
CA TYR A 83 6.54 -4.30 2.54
C TYR A 83 7.83 -5.02 2.14
N ASP A 84 7.81 -5.77 1.04
CA ASP A 84 9.00 -6.48 0.55
C ASP A 84 10.07 -5.54 -0.05
N CYS A 85 9.67 -4.36 -0.53
CA CYS A 85 10.56 -3.32 -1.04
C CYS A 85 11.28 -2.52 0.08
N TYR A 86 10.97 -2.77 1.36
CA TYR A 86 11.53 -2.10 2.54
C TYR A 86 12.93 -2.59 2.97
N CYS A 87 13.60 -3.42 2.16
CA CYS A 87 15.02 -3.73 2.36
C CYS A 87 15.96 -2.76 1.61
N LYS A 88 15.51 -1.56 1.23
CA LYS A 88 16.31 -0.50 0.60
C LYS A 88 15.94 0.88 1.16
N GLU A 89 16.89 1.84 1.08
CA GLU A 89 17.06 3.16 1.75
C GLU A 89 15.84 4.00 2.23
N GLU A 90 14.59 3.70 1.85
CA GLU A 90 13.37 4.37 2.32
C GLU A 90 12.33 3.31 2.74
N SER A 91 12.44 2.83 3.97
CA SER A 91 11.65 1.70 4.50
C SER A 91 10.68 2.09 5.62
N ILE A 92 9.59 1.32 5.75
CA ILE A 92 8.78 1.37 6.98
C ILE A 92 9.65 0.86 8.13
N PRO A 93 9.84 1.66 9.20
CA PRO A 93 10.87 1.38 10.20
C PRO A 93 10.41 0.42 11.31
N PHE A 94 9.24 -0.20 11.18
CA PHE A 94 8.66 -1.03 12.24
C PHE A 94 8.14 -2.38 11.72
N TYR A 95 8.30 -3.39 12.57
CA TYR A 95 7.82 -4.76 12.36
C TYR A 95 6.49 -5.02 13.09
N TRP A 96 6.11 -4.12 14.00
CA TRP A 96 4.94 -4.23 14.86
C TRP A 96 4.04 -3.03 14.67
N PHE A 97 2.73 -3.21 14.90
CA PHE A 97 1.81 -2.09 15.00
C PHE A 97 1.71 -1.64 16.46
N ASP A 98 2.74 -0.93 16.92
CA ASP A 98 2.88 -0.39 18.27
C ASP A 98 2.81 1.16 18.25
N ASN A 99 3.16 1.79 19.38
CA ASN A 99 3.15 3.26 19.49
C ASN A 99 4.02 3.97 18.44
N GLU A 100 5.14 3.38 18.02
CA GLU A 100 6.01 4.00 17.01
C GLU A 100 5.37 3.87 15.62
N ALA A 101 4.74 2.74 15.31
CA ALA A 101 3.93 2.59 14.11
C ALA A 101 2.77 3.59 14.07
N VAL A 102 2.08 3.79 15.20
CA VAL A 102 0.99 4.78 15.32
C VAL A 102 1.49 6.18 15.01
N LYS A 103 2.59 6.62 15.62
CA LYS A 103 3.19 7.95 15.36
C LYS A 103 3.56 8.11 13.89
N TRP A 104 4.23 7.09 13.34
CA TRP A 104 4.66 7.11 11.95
C TRP A 104 3.49 7.20 10.98
N PHE A 105 2.43 6.39 11.17
CA PHE A 105 1.25 6.44 10.29
C PHE A 105 0.51 7.77 10.41
N LYS A 106 0.44 8.37 11.61
CA LYS A 106 -0.13 9.72 11.78
C LYS A 106 0.67 10.76 10.98
N GLU A 107 2.00 10.74 11.07
CA GLU A 107 2.85 11.61 10.25
C GLU A 107 2.69 11.35 8.76
N PHE A 108 2.55 10.08 8.38
CA PHE A 108 2.34 9.67 7.00
C PHE A 108 1.01 10.22 6.44
N PHE A 109 -0.10 10.10 7.16
CA PHE A 109 -1.41 10.64 6.75
C PHE A 109 -1.49 12.18 6.85
N ASN A 110 -0.73 12.79 7.76
CA ASN A 110 -0.58 14.25 7.78
C ASN A 110 0.25 14.76 6.59
N THR A 111 1.18 13.94 6.12
CA THR A 111 2.04 14.28 4.99
C THR A 111 1.28 14.08 3.69
N TYR A 112 0.75 12.89 3.44
CA TYR A 112 0.14 12.48 2.17
C TYR A 112 -1.37 12.33 2.28
N ASN A 113 -2.11 12.82 1.30
CA ASN A 113 -3.56 12.63 1.28
C ASN A 113 -3.93 11.20 0.85
N HIS A 114 -5.15 10.77 1.16
CA HIS A 114 -5.61 9.40 0.91
C HIS A 114 -5.57 9.01 -0.57
N ASP A 115 -5.83 9.95 -1.49
CA ASP A 115 -5.82 9.67 -2.93
C ASP A 115 -4.40 9.45 -3.46
N GLU A 116 -3.41 10.23 -2.98
CA GLU A 116 -1.98 10.00 -3.27
C GLU A 116 -1.57 8.58 -2.88
N ILE A 117 -1.94 8.17 -1.67
CA ILE A 117 -1.56 6.87 -1.11
C ILE A 117 -2.26 5.75 -1.87
N LYS A 118 -3.57 5.85 -2.10
CA LYS A 118 -4.33 4.83 -2.84
C LYS A 118 -3.80 4.64 -4.26
N PHE A 119 -3.56 5.74 -4.98
CA PHE A 119 -2.97 5.68 -6.31
C PHE A 119 -1.58 5.05 -6.28
N GLY A 120 -0.75 5.42 -5.30
CA GLY A 120 0.56 4.81 -5.09
C GLY A 120 0.50 3.31 -4.84
N LEU A 121 -0.42 2.86 -3.99
CA LEU A 121 -0.66 1.45 -3.70
C LEU A 121 -1.17 0.67 -4.92
N GLU A 122 -2.04 1.27 -5.74
CA GLU A 122 -2.51 0.63 -6.98
C GLU A 122 -1.38 0.44 -7.99
N MET A 123 -0.51 1.44 -8.15
CA MET A 123 0.63 1.37 -9.06
C MET A 123 1.61 0.23 -8.70
N ILE A 124 1.83 -0.03 -7.43
CA ILE A 124 2.79 -1.07 -6.99
C ILE A 124 2.18 -2.49 -6.95
N ASN A 125 0.84 -2.62 -6.86
CA ASN A 125 0.17 -3.92 -6.63
C ASN A 125 -0.37 -4.63 -7.87
N TYR A 126 -0.36 -4.02 -9.04
CA TYR A 126 -0.86 -4.68 -10.24
C TYR A 126 0.04 -5.88 -10.64
N SER A 127 -0.36 -7.08 -10.18
CA SER A 127 0.02 -8.44 -10.58
C SER A 127 1.37 -8.60 -11.31
N ASN A 128 2.48 -8.50 -10.56
CA ASN A 128 3.89 -8.50 -11.00
C ASN A 128 4.55 -7.12 -11.14
N GLY A 129 4.15 -6.14 -10.32
CA GLY A 129 4.83 -4.84 -10.28
C GLY A 129 4.85 -4.20 -11.65
N ARG A 130 3.66 -3.96 -12.23
CA ARG A 130 3.54 -3.22 -13.50
C ARG A 130 4.09 -1.81 -13.33
N LYS A 131 5.40 -1.75 -13.53
CA LYS A 131 6.12 -0.80 -14.37
C LYS A 131 5.14 -0.14 -15.33
N PHE A 132 5.23 1.18 -15.46
CA PHE A 132 4.49 1.91 -16.48
C PHE A 132 4.41 1.09 -17.77
N ASN A 133 3.23 0.99 -18.37
CA ASN A 133 3.02 0.27 -19.61
C ASN A 133 3.56 1.09 -20.79
N VAL A 134 4.88 1.24 -20.81
CA VAL A 134 5.64 2.06 -21.75
C VAL A 134 6.35 1.17 -22.77
N SER A 135 6.88 1.80 -23.82
CA SER A 135 7.73 1.09 -24.76
C SER A 135 9.07 0.70 -24.12
N PRO A 136 9.76 -0.36 -24.60
CA PRO A 136 11.10 -0.74 -24.13
C PRO A 136 12.18 0.35 -24.22
N LYS A 137 11.95 1.41 -25.01
CA LYS A 137 12.86 2.55 -25.15
C LYS A 137 12.65 3.64 -24.10
N SER A 138 11.55 3.57 -23.34
CA SER A 138 11.23 4.54 -22.31
C SER A 138 12.15 4.37 -21.10
N PRO A 139 12.63 5.46 -20.47
CA PRO A 139 13.40 5.37 -19.22
C PRO A 139 12.58 4.79 -18.05
N TYR A 140 11.26 4.72 -18.19
CA TYR A 140 10.37 4.11 -17.20
C TYR A 140 10.14 2.61 -17.44
N PHE A 141 10.62 2.06 -18.55
CA PHE A 141 10.44 0.65 -18.86
C PHE A 141 11.21 -0.21 -17.86
N GLY A 142 10.54 -1.19 -17.27
CA GLY A 142 11.22 -2.10 -16.35
C GLY A 142 11.53 -1.49 -14.97
N LYS A 143 11.23 -0.21 -14.73
CA LYS A 143 11.52 0.46 -13.46
C LYS A 143 10.66 -0.09 -12.31
N GLU A 144 11.32 -0.64 -11.31
CA GLU A 144 10.66 -0.99 -10.04
C GLU A 144 10.38 0.29 -9.26
N LEU A 145 9.18 0.37 -8.67
CA LEU A 145 8.72 1.50 -7.89
C LEU A 145 8.33 1.01 -6.50
N ASN A 146 8.78 1.72 -5.47
CA ASN A 146 8.26 1.59 -4.11
C ASN A 146 7.25 2.73 -3.85
N LEU A 147 6.50 2.62 -2.74
CA LEU A 147 5.46 3.60 -2.41
C LEU A 147 6.01 5.04 -2.33
N PHE A 148 7.13 5.28 -1.63
CA PHE A 148 7.71 6.61 -1.48
C PHE A 148 8.19 7.22 -2.80
N THR A 149 8.76 6.41 -3.69
CA THR A 149 9.16 6.84 -5.04
C THR A 149 7.93 7.29 -5.84
N VAL A 150 6.81 6.58 -5.71
CA VAL A 150 5.55 6.96 -6.38
C VAL A 150 4.97 8.22 -5.77
N LEU A 151 4.95 8.34 -4.43
CA LEU A 151 4.48 9.54 -3.75
C LEU A 151 5.29 10.78 -4.13
N LYS A 152 6.62 10.65 -4.22
CA LYS A 152 7.49 11.71 -4.72
C LYS A 152 7.19 12.06 -6.18
N PHE A 153 7.01 11.05 -7.03
CA PHE A 153 6.62 11.23 -8.42
C PHE A 153 5.30 12.00 -8.59
N ILE A 154 4.31 11.72 -7.73
CA ILE A 154 3.02 12.43 -7.73
C ILE A 154 3.22 13.91 -7.41
N ARG A 155 4.04 14.23 -6.41
CA ARG A 155 4.25 15.61 -5.94
C ARG A 155 5.07 16.48 -6.88
N GLU A 156 5.94 15.87 -7.67
CA GLU A 156 6.77 16.58 -8.63
C GLU A 156 6.03 16.89 -9.95
N ARG A 157 4.75 16.50 -10.08
CA ARG A 157 4.02 16.52 -11.36
C ARG A 157 2.57 16.98 -11.19
N ASP A 158 2.02 17.52 -12.27
CA ASP A 158 0.60 17.89 -12.32
C ASP A 158 -0.33 16.69 -12.55
N GLY A 159 0.20 15.55 -12.98
CA GLY A 159 -0.56 14.37 -13.36
C GLY A 159 0.20 13.40 -14.26
N VAL A 160 -0.51 12.42 -14.79
CA VAL A 160 0.01 11.42 -15.74
C VAL A 160 -0.87 11.28 -16.98
N TYR A 161 -0.23 11.01 -18.11
CA TYR A 161 -0.90 10.77 -19.37
C TYR A 161 -0.87 9.28 -19.72
N TYR A 162 -1.99 8.73 -20.16
CA TYR A 162 -2.12 7.37 -20.64
C TYR A 162 -3.16 7.25 -21.75
N ALA A 163 -3.12 6.13 -22.46
CA ALA A 163 -4.08 5.78 -23.48
C ALA A 163 -5.09 4.77 -22.92
N VAL A 164 -6.37 4.96 -23.24
CA VAL A 164 -7.46 4.03 -22.93
C VAL A 164 -8.11 3.51 -24.20
N ASN A 165 -8.48 2.24 -24.21
CA ASN A 165 -9.23 1.64 -25.32
C ASN A 165 -10.73 1.97 -25.25
N ASN A 166 -11.51 1.43 -26.18
CA ASN A 166 -12.96 1.64 -26.24
C ASN A 166 -13.73 1.01 -25.05
N LYS A 167 -13.10 0.13 -24.28
CA LYS A 167 -13.66 -0.44 -23.03
C LYS A 167 -13.29 0.37 -21.79
N GLY A 168 -12.51 1.44 -21.94
CA GLY A 168 -12.00 2.23 -20.82
C GLY A 168 -10.77 1.61 -20.15
N GLU A 169 -10.18 0.55 -20.71
CA GLU A 169 -9.00 -0.09 -20.13
C GLU A 169 -7.74 0.68 -20.52
N ARG A 170 -6.87 0.94 -19.55
CA ARG A 170 -5.56 1.59 -19.76
C ARG A 170 -4.61 0.67 -20.53
N THR A 171 -4.19 1.11 -21.71
CA THR A 171 -3.41 0.28 -22.66
C THR A 171 -1.98 0.76 -22.91
N TYR A 172 -1.64 1.99 -22.57
CA TYR A 172 -0.29 2.53 -22.74
C TYR A 172 -0.07 3.75 -21.85
N ASP A 173 1.13 3.90 -21.31
CA ASP A 173 1.52 5.01 -20.46
C ASP A 173 2.49 5.91 -21.21
N PHE A 174 2.18 7.20 -21.25
CA PHE A 174 3.13 8.19 -21.75
C PHE A 174 4.05 8.66 -20.63
N VAL A 175 3.56 8.68 -19.39
CA VAL A 175 4.24 9.11 -18.14
C VAL A 175 4.56 10.61 -18.12
N ASP A 176 5.21 11.09 -19.18
CA ASP A 176 5.42 12.51 -19.47
C ASP A 176 4.38 13.01 -20.47
N LYS A 177 4.27 14.33 -20.63
CA LYS A 177 3.31 14.94 -21.57
C LYS A 177 3.58 14.42 -23.00
N PRO A 178 2.61 13.77 -23.66
CA PRO A 178 2.81 13.22 -24.98
C PRO A 178 2.84 14.31 -26.05
N THR A 179 3.52 14.02 -27.15
CA THR A 179 3.49 14.85 -28.37
C THR A 179 2.21 14.61 -29.17
N LYS A 180 1.84 15.57 -30.01
CA LYS A 180 0.73 15.41 -30.97
C LYS A 180 0.84 14.13 -31.81
N LYS A 181 2.05 13.77 -32.24
CA LYS A 181 2.31 12.56 -33.03
C LYS A 181 1.99 11.27 -32.26
N GLN A 182 2.36 11.20 -30.99
CA GLN A 182 2.11 10.02 -30.15
C GLN A 182 0.62 9.81 -29.89
N VAL A 183 -0.12 10.87 -29.59
CA VAL A 183 -1.58 10.79 -29.39
C VAL A 183 -2.30 10.43 -30.69
N LYS A 184 -1.92 11.07 -31.81
CA LYS A 184 -2.47 10.72 -33.13
C LYS A 184 -2.21 9.27 -33.49
N TYR A 185 -1.04 8.73 -33.17
CA TYR A 185 -0.73 7.32 -33.40
C TYR A 185 -1.66 6.40 -32.60
N GLN A 186 -1.82 6.63 -31.29
CA GLN A 186 -2.71 5.84 -30.45
C GLN A 186 -4.16 5.85 -30.96
N ARG A 187 -4.66 7.03 -31.39
CA ARG A 187 -6.01 7.15 -31.93
C ARG A 187 -6.17 6.47 -33.28
N THR A 188 -5.29 6.76 -34.24
CA THR A 188 -5.47 6.34 -35.64
C THR A 188 -5.04 4.90 -35.90
N LYS A 189 -4.05 4.38 -35.16
CA LYS A 189 -3.55 3.01 -35.34
C LYS A 189 -4.15 2.02 -34.35
N ASN A 190 -4.34 2.44 -33.10
CA ASN A 190 -4.80 1.55 -32.04
C ASN A 190 -6.26 1.77 -31.62
N GLY A 191 -6.91 2.85 -32.11
CA GLY A 191 -8.27 3.19 -31.71
C GLY A 191 -8.39 3.71 -30.27
N ASN A 192 -7.28 4.13 -29.66
CA ASN A 192 -7.23 4.53 -28.25
C ASN A 192 -7.40 6.05 -28.08
N ARG A 193 -7.97 6.47 -26.96
CA ARG A 193 -8.09 7.87 -26.56
C ARG A 193 -7.00 8.23 -25.54
N CYS A 194 -6.48 9.45 -25.58
CA CYS A 194 -5.54 9.93 -24.58
C CYS A 194 -6.29 10.56 -23.42
N VAL A 195 -5.87 10.22 -22.20
CA VAL A 195 -6.39 10.73 -20.93
C VAL A 195 -5.24 11.34 -20.14
N PHE A 196 -5.54 12.42 -19.43
CA PHE A 196 -4.69 13.02 -18.40
C PHE A 196 -5.38 12.87 -17.05
N LEU A 197 -4.79 12.12 -16.13
CA LEU A 197 -5.21 12.10 -14.73
C LEU A 197 -4.48 13.22 -14.01
N SER A 198 -5.20 14.24 -13.53
CA SER A 198 -4.61 15.31 -12.74
C SER A 198 -4.45 14.90 -11.28
N PHE A 199 -3.28 15.14 -10.71
CA PHE A 199 -3.03 14.93 -9.28
C PHE A 199 -3.54 16.08 -8.40
N ARG A 200 -4.02 17.17 -9.01
CA ARG A 200 -4.57 18.31 -8.26
C ARG A 200 -5.98 18.03 -7.74
N ASP A 201 -6.78 17.32 -8.53
CA ASP A 201 -8.19 17.04 -8.23
C ASP A 201 -8.59 15.58 -8.45
N TRP A 202 -7.63 14.72 -8.81
CA TRP A 202 -7.82 13.29 -9.04
C TRP A 202 -8.84 12.96 -10.13
N LYS A 203 -9.02 13.87 -11.10
CA LYS A 203 -9.94 13.68 -12.23
C LYS A 203 -9.21 13.37 -13.53
N GLU A 204 -9.90 12.59 -14.36
CA GLU A 204 -9.48 12.27 -15.71
C GLU A 204 -10.02 13.29 -16.72
N TYR A 205 -9.13 13.75 -17.59
CA TYR A 205 -9.42 14.70 -18.66
C TYR A 205 -9.08 14.06 -20.01
N LEU A 206 -10.03 14.08 -20.95
CA LEU A 206 -9.75 13.67 -22.33
C LEU A 206 -8.88 14.73 -23.00
N ILE A 207 -7.77 14.31 -23.61
CA ILE A 207 -6.82 15.21 -24.26
C ILE A 207 -6.96 15.10 -25.78
N GLY A 208 -7.33 16.21 -26.41
CA GLY A 208 -7.32 16.36 -27.86
C GLY A 208 -5.93 16.55 -28.44
N GLU A 209 -5.76 16.20 -29.72
CA GLU A 209 -4.49 16.40 -30.44
C GLU A 209 -4.08 17.87 -30.55
N ASP A 210 -5.03 18.80 -30.52
CA ASP A 210 -4.80 20.23 -30.69
C ASP A 210 -4.38 20.94 -29.39
N GLU A 211 -4.49 20.26 -28.25
CA GLU A 211 -4.03 20.73 -26.94
C GLU A 211 -2.54 20.42 -26.69
N LEU A 212 -1.89 19.75 -27.67
CA LEU A 212 -0.53 19.25 -27.59
C LEU A 212 0.39 19.96 -28.57
N LYS A 213 1.61 20.25 -28.12
CA LYS A 213 2.69 20.80 -28.95
C LYS A 213 3.32 19.70 -29.83
#